data_AF-A0A7X6UE74-F1
#
_entry.id   AF-A0A7X6UE74-F1
#
_cell.length_a   1.000
_cell.length_b   1.000
_cell.length_c   1.000
_cell.angle_alpha   90.00
_cell.angle_beta   90.00
_cell.angle_gamma   90.00
#
_symmetry.space_group_name_H-M   'P 1'
#
loop_
_entity.id
_entity.type
_entity.pdbx_description
1 polymer ?
#
loop_
_entity_poly.entity_id
_entity_poly.type
_entity_poly.pdbx_seq_one_letter_code
_entity_poly.pdbx_strand_id
1 'polypeptide(L)'
;MSNPENQAESLKNILKKLSDGASVEDVKEEFLATFKTVDASEIAAAEAALIKSGTPVEEILNLCNVHAAIVEGNVNVISVDPGMGHPLTVFYKENDGLVEFLDGDYAKAKVAFLSSDDRDAYARALERLSKIDRHYARKENLMFPYMERNGITAPPKVMWGKDDEIRALIKASLDKVRAGDKDEKLFAEMELEVRGMIHKENEILKPMLVDNLTEDDWKVVAAESAQYGYAFADAIEGASPSDAAAWLKGEQGQLSRTGDKDFELASGHFNARELEAMLNTLPGDITYVNAEGKVQYFSEGKHRVFPRTRTVIGRRVEDCHPPKSLHRVMAVVDSFKLGEKDEEHFWIQKDGLFILIRYYAVRDEDGAYLGVVEVTEEISGLRKLEGSKTLLEGEV
;
A
#
# COMPACT_ATOMS: atom_id res chain seq x y z
N MET A 1 29.10 19.58 16.10
CA MET A 1 28.33 18.39 15.68
C MET A 1 27.72 17.81 16.94
N SER A 2 26.40 17.85 17.06
CA SER A 2 25.63 17.15 18.11
C SER A 2 25.89 15.64 17.99
N ASN A 3 25.95 14.93 19.12
CA ASN A 3 26.10 13.46 19.15
C ASN A 3 24.69 12.82 19.13
N PRO A 4 24.33 12.00 18.14
CA PRO A 4 23.02 11.35 18.06
C PRO A 4 22.66 10.53 19.31
N GLU A 5 23.65 9.93 19.97
CA GLU A 5 23.43 9.16 21.21
C GLU A 5 22.97 10.07 22.37
N ASN A 6 23.54 11.27 22.48
CA ASN A 6 23.14 12.24 23.52
C ASN A 6 21.74 12.82 23.23
N GLN A 7 21.40 13.01 21.94
CA GLN A 7 20.06 13.46 21.53
C GLN A 7 19.00 12.39 21.82
N ALA A 8 19.31 11.11 21.54
CA ALA A 8 18.44 9.99 21.87
C ALA A 8 18.22 9.85 23.39
N GLU A 9 19.25 10.05 24.21
CA GLU A 9 19.12 10.02 25.68
C GLU A 9 18.25 11.18 26.21
N SER A 10 18.40 12.38 25.65
CA SER A 10 17.49 13.50 25.94
C SER A 10 16.04 13.20 25.56
N LEU A 11 15.79 12.64 24.36
CA LEU A 11 14.44 12.23 23.94
C LEU A 11 13.84 11.18 24.88
N LYS A 12 14.64 10.24 25.36
CA LYS A 12 14.20 9.24 26.34
C LYS A 12 13.75 9.88 27.66
N ASN A 13 14.44 10.92 28.11
CA ASN A 13 14.06 11.65 29.32
C ASN A 13 12.78 12.45 29.12
N ILE A 14 12.60 13.06 27.95
CA ILE A 14 11.37 13.77 27.57
C ILE A 14 10.19 12.80 27.53
N LEU A 15 10.35 11.64 26.88
CA LEU A 15 9.35 10.56 26.85
C LEU A 15 8.90 10.16 28.25
N LYS A 16 9.86 9.93 29.15
CA LYS A 16 9.57 9.55 30.53
C LYS A 16 8.74 10.61 31.25
N LYS A 17 9.05 11.91 31.06
CA LYS A 17 8.27 13.01 31.65
C LYS A 17 6.83 13.04 31.14
N LEU A 18 6.63 12.83 29.83
CA LEU A 18 5.29 12.75 29.23
C LEU A 18 4.51 11.55 29.79
N SER A 19 5.14 10.38 29.89
CA SER A 19 4.53 9.20 30.51
C SER A 19 4.20 9.39 31.99
N ASP A 20 4.99 10.20 32.71
CA ASP A 20 4.76 10.57 34.11
C ASP A 20 3.71 11.70 34.26
N GLY A 21 3.10 12.17 33.17
CA GLY A 21 1.96 13.09 33.16
C GLY A 21 2.30 14.56 32.90
N ALA A 22 3.53 14.88 32.48
CA ALA A 22 3.85 16.23 32.01
C ALA A 22 3.14 16.56 30.69
N SER A 23 2.79 17.83 30.51
CA SER A 23 2.25 18.35 29.25
C SER A 23 3.34 18.57 28.21
N VAL A 24 2.94 18.75 26.95
CA VAL A 24 3.85 19.08 25.85
C VAL A 24 4.58 20.40 26.11
N GLU A 25 3.90 21.37 26.71
CA GLU A 25 4.43 22.67 27.10
C GLU A 25 5.54 22.56 28.14
N ASP A 26 5.44 21.61 29.08
CA ASP A 26 6.42 21.42 30.15
C ASP A 26 7.78 20.93 29.63
N VAL A 27 7.78 20.21 28.51
CA VAL A 27 9.00 19.62 27.90
C VAL A 27 9.53 20.41 26.71
N LYS A 28 8.80 21.45 26.27
CA LYS A 28 9.09 22.25 25.07
C LYS A 28 10.45 22.94 25.11
N GLU A 29 10.80 23.57 26.23
CA GLU A 29 12.09 24.28 26.37
C GLU A 29 13.29 23.32 26.37
N GLU A 30 13.14 22.18 27.04
CA GLU A 30 14.20 21.14 27.10
C GLU A 30 14.45 20.50 25.73
N PHE A 31 13.37 20.29 24.98
CA PHE A 31 13.44 19.84 23.60
C PHE A 31 14.21 20.83 22.71
N LEU A 32 13.82 22.12 22.73
CA LEU A 32 14.48 23.19 21.96
C LEU A 32 15.95 23.40 22.36
N ALA A 33 16.28 23.22 23.63
CA ALA A 33 17.68 23.29 24.09
C ALA A 33 18.54 22.14 23.56
N THR A 34 17.92 20.98 23.32
CA THR A 34 18.59 19.78 22.79
C THR A 34 18.77 19.85 21.27
N PHE A 35 17.75 20.33 20.55
CA PHE A 35 17.73 20.45 19.10
C PHE A 35 17.85 21.92 18.69
N LYS A 36 19.09 22.39 18.49
CA LYS A 36 19.43 23.80 18.21
C LYS A 36 18.81 24.36 16.93
N THR A 37 18.44 23.49 15.99
CA THR A 37 17.70 23.76 14.76
C THR A 37 16.67 22.64 14.60
N VAL A 38 15.48 22.96 14.09
CA VAL A 38 14.40 21.96 13.85
C VAL A 38 14.70 21.20 12.54
N ASP A 39 15.89 20.61 12.46
CA ASP A 39 16.22 19.73 11.34
C ASP A 39 15.55 18.39 11.61
N ALA A 40 14.49 18.08 10.85
CA ALA A 40 13.70 16.87 10.98
C ALA A 40 14.58 15.60 10.87
N SER A 41 15.73 15.68 10.21
CA SER A 41 16.67 14.57 10.08
C SER A 41 17.39 14.22 11.39
N GLU A 42 17.74 15.21 12.23
CA GLU A 42 18.38 14.97 13.54
C GLU A 42 17.40 14.28 14.50
N ILE A 43 16.14 14.71 14.45
CA ILE A 43 15.04 14.15 15.23
C ILE A 43 14.78 12.70 14.80
N ALA A 44 14.61 12.46 13.49
CA ALA A 44 14.38 11.12 12.95
C ALA A 44 15.55 10.15 13.26
N ALA A 45 16.79 10.63 13.23
CA ALA A 45 17.96 9.83 13.60
C ALA A 45 17.95 9.45 15.09
N ALA A 46 17.53 10.36 15.97
CA ALA A 46 17.43 10.11 17.40
C ALA A 46 16.25 9.17 17.75
N GLU A 47 15.11 9.28 17.07
CA GLU A 47 13.98 8.33 17.17
C GLU A 47 14.37 6.93 16.68
N ALA A 48 15.10 6.84 15.56
CA ALA A 48 15.63 5.57 15.05
C ALA A 48 16.58 4.89 16.06
N ALA A 49 17.41 5.68 16.75
CA ALA A 49 18.26 5.18 17.83
C ALA A 49 17.44 4.66 19.03
N LEU A 50 16.32 5.31 19.37
CA LEU A 50 15.41 4.85 20.42
C LEU A 50 14.75 3.52 20.07
N ILE A 51 14.24 3.36 18.84
CA ILE A 51 13.70 2.09 18.35
C ILE A 51 14.77 0.99 18.44
N LYS A 52 15.98 1.28 17.97
CA LYS A 52 17.10 0.34 18.03
C LYS A 52 17.47 -0.05 19.46
N SER A 53 17.26 0.85 20.42
CA SER A 53 17.48 0.61 21.86
C SER A 53 16.33 -0.13 22.56
N GLY A 54 15.24 -0.44 21.84
CA GLY A 54 14.11 -1.21 22.34
C GLY A 54 12.96 -0.39 22.92
N THR A 55 12.93 0.93 22.72
CA THR A 55 11.78 1.77 23.12
C THR A 55 10.54 1.38 22.30
N PRO A 56 9.38 1.11 22.93
CA PRO A 56 8.15 0.80 22.21
C PRO A 56 7.76 1.92 21.25
N VAL A 57 7.27 1.54 20.06
CA VAL A 57 6.83 2.51 19.04
C VAL A 57 5.68 3.38 19.57
N GLU A 58 4.81 2.82 20.40
CA GLU A 58 3.71 3.54 21.06
C GLU A 58 4.19 4.67 21.97
N GLU A 59 5.33 4.50 22.65
CA GLU A 59 5.92 5.58 23.44
C GLU A 59 6.47 6.67 22.53
N ILE A 60 7.13 6.28 21.43
CA ILE A 60 7.68 7.21 20.44
C ILE A 60 6.57 8.04 19.76
N LEU A 61 5.37 7.48 19.57
CA LEU A 61 4.20 8.23 19.08
C LEU A 61 3.92 9.49 19.94
N ASN A 62 4.19 9.46 21.25
CA ASN A 62 3.96 10.61 22.13
C ASN A 62 4.96 11.76 21.88
N LEU A 63 6.16 11.49 21.35
CA LEU A 63 7.11 12.53 20.94
C LEU A 63 6.58 13.33 19.74
N CYS A 64 5.74 12.74 18.90
CA CYS A 64 5.21 13.42 17.72
C CYS A 64 4.29 14.60 18.06
N ASN A 65 3.60 14.56 19.20
CA ASN A 65 2.82 15.69 19.69
C ASN A 65 3.73 16.84 20.14
N VAL A 66 4.88 16.51 20.74
CA VAL A 66 5.91 17.49 21.10
C VAL A 66 6.57 18.09 19.86
N HIS A 67 6.88 17.27 18.84
CA HIS A 67 7.42 17.77 17.57
C HIS A 67 6.45 18.75 16.90
N ALA A 68 5.18 18.36 16.72
CA ALA A 68 4.18 19.22 16.09
C ALA A 68 4.07 20.59 16.79
N ALA A 69 3.96 20.62 18.12
CA ALA A 69 3.83 21.86 18.90
C ALA A 69 5.10 22.75 18.89
N ILE A 70 6.25 22.22 18.50
CA ILE A 70 7.54 22.93 18.46
C ILE A 70 7.88 23.39 17.04
N VAL A 71 7.61 22.55 16.05
CA VAL A 71 7.75 22.80 14.62
C VAL A 71 6.88 24.00 14.20
N GLU A 72 5.68 24.17 14.77
CA GLU A 72 4.79 25.33 14.58
C GLU A 72 5.48 26.71 14.72
N GLY A 73 6.64 26.81 15.39
CA GLY A 73 7.31 28.09 15.63
C GLY A 73 8.60 28.38 14.86
N ASN A 74 9.25 27.41 14.19
CA ASN A 74 10.69 27.55 13.85
C ASN A 74 11.17 26.95 12.50
N VAL A 75 10.31 26.54 11.58
CA VAL A 75 10.78 25.97 10.30
C VAL A 75 10.96 27.06 9.23
N ASN A 76 12.18 27.21 8.73
CA ASN A 76 12.42 27.83 7.42
C ASN A 76 12.21 26.74 6.35
N VAL A 77 10.96 26.57 5.91
CA VAL A 77 10.64 25.66 4.81
C VAL A 77 11.16 26.29 3.52
N ILE A 78 12.20 25.71 2.93
CA ILE A 78 12.52 26.00 1.53
C ILE A 78 11.43 25.33 0.70
N SER A 79 10.43 26.12 0.29
CA SER A 79 9.36 25.63 -0.58
C SER A 79 9.93 25.36 -1.97
N VAL A 80 10.32 24.12 -2.23
CA VAL A 80 10.46 23.63 -3.61
C VAL A 80 9.03 23.34 -4.07
N ASP A 81 8.44 24.22 -4.87
CA ASP A 81 7.16 23.94 -5.54
C ASP A 81 7.46 23.13 -6.80
N PRO A 82 7.22 21.81 -6.81
CA PRO A 82 7.55 20.97 -7.94
C PRO A 82 6.62 21.28 -9.12
N GLY A 83 7.09 21.02 -10.34
CA GLY A 83 6.31 21.26 -11.55
C GLY A 83 4.94 20.58 -11.54
N MET A 84 4.00 21.15 -12.30
CA MET A 84 2.65 20.61 -12.47
C MET A 84 2.66 19.12 -12.81
N GLY A 85 1.81 18.33 -12.14
CA GLY A 85 1.70 16.87 -12.33
C GLY A 85 2.71 16.03 -11.53
N HIS A 86 3.69 16.64 -10.86
CA HIS A 86 4.60 15.93 -9.98
C HIS A 86 3.86 15.40 -8.73
N PRO A 87 4.12 14.17 -8.24
CA PRO A 87 3.36 13.59 -7.13
C PRO A 87 3.40 14.40 -5.83
N LEU A 88 4.53 15.04 -5.53
CA LEU A 88 4.64 15.94 -4.38
C LEU A 88 3.74 17.17 -4.50
N THR A 89 3.59 17.75 -5.71
CA THR A 89 2.64 18.85 -5.96
C THR A 89 1.23 18.40 -5.68
N VAL A 90 0.85 17.21 -6.17
CA VAL A 90 -0.46 16.61 -5.86
C VAL A 90 -0.64 16.43 -4.36
N PHE A 91 0.37 15.93 -3.66
CA PHE A 91 0.34 15.73 -2.22
C PHE A 91 0.21 17.04 -1.41
N TYR A 92 0.77 18.16 -1.90
CA TYR A 92 0.46 19.51 -1.39
C TYR A 92 -0.99 19.91 -1.63
N LYS A 93 -1.45 19.76 -2.87
CA LYS A 93 -2.79 20.17 -3.28
C LYS A 93 -3.91 19.41 -2.58
N GLU A 94 -3.73 18.12 -2.32
CA GLU A 94 -4.73 17.36 -1.56
C GLU A 94 -4.86 17.84 -0.12
N ASN A 95 -3.76 18.26 0.52
CA ASN A 95 -3.80 18.87 1.84
C ASN A 95 -4.48 20.23 1.82
N ASP A 96 -4.19 21.07 0.82
CA ASP A 96 -4.88 22.35 0.61
C ASP A 96 -6.39 22.14 0.43
N GLY A 97 -6.79 21.20 -0.43
CA GLY A 97 -8.19 20.87 -0.70
C GLY A 97 -8.90 20.25 0.50
N LEU A 98 -8.19 19.47 1.32
CA LEU A 98 -8.71 18.92 2.57
C LEU A 98 -8.95 20.04 3.59
N VAL A 99 -8.02 21.00 3.74
CA VAL A 99 -8.23 22.17 4.60
C VAL A 99 -9.44 22.99 4.15
N GLU A 100 -9.55 23.29 2.85
CA GLU A 100 -10.70 24.02 2.29
C GLU A 100 -12.02 23.28 2.56
N PHE A 101 -12.01 21.95 2.40
CA PHE A 101 -13.17 21.13 2.72
C PHE A 101 -13.54 21.16 4.20
N LEU A 102 -12.57 21.03 5.10
CA LEU A 102 -12.76 21.07 6.55
C LEU A 102 -13.33 22.41 7.00
N ASP A 103 -12.78 23.52 6.51
CA ASP A 103 -13.20 24.89 6.86
C ASP A 103 -14.52 25.30 6.18
N GLY A 104 -14.87 24.65 5.07
CA GLY A 104 -16.04 24.93 4.26
C GLY A 104 -17.22 23.98 4.54
N ASP A 105 -17.42 23.03 3.63
CA ASP A 105 -18.61 22.16 3.61
C ASP A 105 -18.72 21.30 4.87
N TYR A 106 -17.60 20.79 5.38
CA TYR A 106 -17.57 19.99 6.59
C TYR A 106 -18.00 20.80 7.82
N ALA A 107 -17.39 21.97 8.06
CA ALA A 107 -17.74 22.84 9.18
C ALA A 107 -19.21 23.26 9.15
N LYS A 108 -19.73 23.64 7.97
CA LYS A 108 -21.16 23.98 7.79
C LYS A 108 -22.07 22.80 8.14
N ALA A 109 -21.74 21.60 7.66
CA ALA A 109 -22.52 20.40 7.92
C ALA A 109 -22.49 20.00 9.42
N LYS A 110 -21.33 20.10 10.07
CA LYS A 110 -21.16 19.86 11.51
C LYS A 110 -22.04 20.80 12.33
N VAL A 111 -22.01 22.11 12.04
CA VAL A 111 -22.86 23.10 12.72
C VAL A 111 -24.35 22.82 12.50
N ALA A 112 -24.76 22.47 11.27
CA ALA A 112 -26.15 22.14 10.96
C ALA A 112 -26.64 20.89 11.72
N PHE A 113 -25.81 19.85 11.83
CA PHE A 113 -26.14 18.68 12.62
C PHE A 113 -26.27 19.01 14.12
N LEU A 114 -25.30 19.70 14.71
CA LEU A 114 -25.32 20.01 16.14
C LEU A 114 -26.50 20.91 16.53
N SER A 115 -26.81 21.91 15.70
CA SER A 115 -27.89 22.88 15.97
C SER A 115 -29.30 22.44 15.54
N SER A 116 -29.43 21.77 14.39
CA SER A 116 -30.73 21.48 13.76
C SER A 116 -30.99 20.00 13.47
N ASP A 117 -30.09 19.10 13.91
CA ASP A 117 -30.18 17.65 13.73
C ASP A 117 -30.22 17.19 12.26
N ASP A 118 -29.61 17.97 11.36
CA ASP A 118 -29.42 17.56 9.95
C ASP A 118 -28.32 16.49 9.84
N ARG A 119 -28.70 15.25 10.12
CA ARG A 119 -27.82 14.07 10.08
C ARG A 119 -27.29 13.79 8.69
N ASP A 120 -28.13 13.96 7.68
CA ASP A 120 -27.82 13.59 6.30
C ASP A 120 -26.71 14.47 5.73
N ALA A 121 -26.73 15.78 6.02
CA ALA A 121 -25.66 16.68 5.59
C ALA A 121 -24.31 16.31 6.20
N TYR A 122 -24.26 16.04 7.51
CA TYR A 122 -23.00 15.74 8.19
C TYR A 122 -22.50 14.33 7.91
N ALA A 123 -23.39 13.34 7.76
CA ALA A 123 -23.02 12.00 7.32
C ALA A 123 -22.37 12.04 5.93
N ARG A 124 -22.94 12.79 4.96
CA ARG A 124 -22.31 12.98 3.63
C ARG A 124 -20.96 13.67 3.71
N ALA A 125 -20.79 14.64 4.62
CA ALA A 125 -19.50 15.28 4.84
C ALA A 125 -18.47 14.28 5.39
N LEU A 126 -18.84 13.44 6.37
CA LEU A 126 -17.96 12.39 6.90
C LEU A 126 -17.64 11.29 5.86
N GLU A 127 -18.58 10.93 5.00
CA GLU A 127 -18.35 10.01 3.87
C GLU A 127 -17.42 10.63 2.80
N ARG A 128 -17.46 11.96 2.62
CA ARG A 128 -16.47 12.66 1.81
C ARG A 128 -15.12 12.69 2.51
N LEU A 129 -15.10 12.93 3.83
CA LEU A 129 -13.88 12.95 4.65
C LEU A 129 -13.16 11.60 4.61
N SER A 130 -13.90 10.48 4.66
CA SER A 130 -13.30 9.13 4.62
C SER A 130 -12.54 8.83 3.32
N LYS A 131 -12.73 9.62 2.26
CA LYS A 131 -11.90 9.53 1.04
C LYS A 131 -10.43 9.90 1.29
N ILE A 132 -10.09 10.50 2.43
CA ILE A 132 -8.70 10.72 2.88
C ILE A 132 -7.89 9.43 2.91
N ASP A 133 -8.55 8.28 3.04
CA ASP A 133 -7.92 6.96 2.94
C ASP A 133 -7.08 6.79 1.66
N ARG A 134 -7.49 7.39 0.53
CA ARG A 134 -6.72 7.34 -0.72
C ARG A 134 -5.40 8.10 -0.60
N HIS A 135 -5.42 9.26 0.06
CA HIS A 135 -4.22 10.06 0.31
C HIS A 135 -3.25 9.30 1.22
N TYR A 136 -3.77 8.72 2.31
CA TYR A 136 -2.98 7.89 3.23
C TYR A 136 -2.41 6.64 2.56
N ALA A 137 -3.24 5.91 1.81
CA ALA A 137 -2.78 4.72 1.10
C ALA A 137 -1.65 5.02 0.11
N ARG A 138 -1.67 6.18 -0.57
CA ARG A 138 -0.56 6.58 -1.44
C ARG A 138 0.72 6.88 -0.67
N LYS A 139 0.68 7.65 0.43
CA LYS A 139 1.92 7.91 1.18
C LYS A 139 2.46 6.62 1.82
N GLU A 140 1.57 5.78 2.34
CA GLU A 140 1.90 4.51 3.00
C GLU A 140 2.53 3.48 2.05
N ASN A 141 1.99 3.35 0.84
CA ASN A 141 2.40 2.29 -0.08
C ASN A 141 3.36 2.75 -1.18
N LEU A 142 3.40 4.05 -1.50
CA LEU A 142 4.24 4.58 -2.58
C LEU A 142 5.41 5.43 -2.10
N MET A 143 5.31 6.07 -0.93
CA MET A 143 6.35 7.02 -0.47
C MET A 143 7.18 6.45 0.68
N PHE A 144 6.52 5.89 1.71
CA PHE A 144 7.18 5.29 2.86
C PHE A 144 8.19 4.19 2.51
N PRO A 145 7.96 3.28 1.54
CA PRO A 145 8.95 2.26 1.19
C PRO A 145 10.30 2.83 0.74
N TYR A 146 10.33 4.00 0.09
CA TYR A 146 11.57 4.66 -0.30
C TYR A 146 12.30 5.27 0.91
N MET A 147 11.56 5.87 1.85
CA MET A 147 12.13 6.35 3.10
C MET A 147 12.75 5.21 3.92
N GLU A 148 12.05 4.07 4.01
CA GLU A 148 12.50 2.88 4.73
C GLU A 148 13.77 2.27 4.10
N ARG A 149 13.83 2.20 2.76
CA ARG A 149 15.03 1.78 2.03
C ARG A 149 16.24 2.66 2.33
N ASN A 150 16.01 3.94 2.61
CA ASN A 150 17.04 4.90 3.00
C ASN A 150 17.33 4.92 4.50
N GLY A 151 16.79 3.97 5.26
CA GLY A 151 17.02 3.82 6.70
C GLY A 151 16.13 4.69 7.60
N ILE A 152 15.16 5.39 7.03
CA ILE A 152 14.19 6.22 7.75
C ILE A 152 12.92 5.41 7.98
N THR A 153 12.90 4.62 9.05
CA THR A 153 11.79 3.69 9.33
C THR A 153 10.86 4.15 10.46
N ALA A 154 11.34 5.02 11.36
CA ALA A 154 10.55 5.46 12.51
C ALA A 154 9.37 6.38 12.11
N PRO A 155 9.60 7.47 11.34
CA PRO A 155 8.51 8.39 10.99
C PRO A 155 7.41 7.76 10.12
N PRO A 156 7.72 6.96 9.07
CA PRO A 156 6.70 6.22 8.31
C PRO A 156 5.78 5.35 9.18
N LYS A 157 6.37 4.55 10.06
CA LYS A 157 5.63 3.63 10.94
C LYS A 157 4.71 4.37 11.91
N VAL A 158 5.21 5.48 12.45
CA VAL A 158 4.47 6.34 13.36
C VAL A 158 3.30 7.02 12.65
N MET A 159 3.55 7.61 11.48
CA MET A 159 2.49 8.26 10.69
C MET A 159 1.40 7.28 10.29
N TRP A 160 1.77 6.07 9.84
CA TRP A 160 0.80 5.02 9.51
C TRP A 160 -0.10 4.67 10.70
N GLY A 161 0.47 4.48 11.89
CA GLY A 161 -0.33 4.22 13.09
C GLY A 161 -1.35 5.34 13.37
N LYS A 162 -0.95 6.60 13.15
CA LYS A 162 -1.85 7.75 13.27
C LYS A 162 -2.90 7.82 12.17
N ASP A 163 -2.58 7.39 10.95
CA ASP A 163 -3.55 7.29 9.85
C ASP A 163 -4.64 6.28 10.19
N ASP A 164 -4.27 5.14 10.78
CA ASP A 164 -5.23 4.12 11.25
C ASP A 164 -6.14 4.63 12.38
N GLU A 165 -5.59 5.39 13.34
CA GLU A 165 -6.38 6.06 14.37
C GLU A 165 -7.38 7.04 13.75
N ILE A 166 -6.95 7.86 12.79
CA ILE A 166 -7.82 8.82 12.09
C ILE A 166 -8.92 8.09 11.31
N ARG A 167 -8.61 7.02 10.58
CA ARG A 167 -9.60 6.18 9.89
C ARG A 167 -10.66 5.65 10.87
N ALA A 168 -10.22 5.16 12.03
CA ALA A 168 -11.11 4.66 13.07
C ALA A 168 -12.01 5.77 13.65
N LEU A 169 -11.45 6.96 13.91
CA LEU A 169 -12.19 8.12 14.42
C LEU A 169 -13.24 8.62 13.42
N ILE A 170 -12.92 8.67 12.12
CA ILE A 170 -13.87 9.05 11.06
C ILE A 170 -15.02 8.03 11.00
N LYS A 171 -14.70 6.73 11.03
CA LYS A 171 -15.71 5.67 11.03
C LYS A 171 -16.62 5.75 12.25
N ALA A 172 -16.05 5.87 13.45
CA ALA A 172 -16.81 6.01 14.69
C ALA A 172 -17.71 7.25 14.67
N SER A 173 -17.21 8.38 14.16
CA SER A 173 -17.98 9.61 13.99
C SER A 173 -19.17 9.39 13.05
N LEU A 174 -18.97 8.71 11.91
CA LEU A 174 -20.03 8.42 10.95
C LEU A 174 -21.11 7.51 11.56
N ASP A 175 -20.71 6.48 12.30
CA ASP A 175 -21.64 5.57 12.99
C ASP A 175 -22.48 6.32 14.04
N LYS A 176 -21.87 7.23 14.80
CA LYS A 176 -22.56 8.10 15.77
C LYS A 176 -23.58 9.01 15.12
N VAL A 177 -23.20 9.70 14.04
CA VAL A 177 -24.11 10.58 13.29
C VAL A 177 -25.29 9.81 12.71
N ARG A 178 -25.06 8.61 12.16
CA ARG A 178 -26.13 7.73 11.65
C ARG A 178 -27.08 7.26 12.74
N ALA A 179 -26.57 7.02 13.95
CA ALA A 179 -27.40 6.73 15.13
C ALA A 179 -28.16 7.96 15.66
N GLY A 180 -27.76 9.18 15.25
CA GLY A 180 -28.31 10.45 15.76
C GLY A 180 -27.62 10.95 17.04
N ASP A 181 -26.49 10.36 17.41
CA ASP A 181 -25.71 10.75 18.59
C ASP A 181 -24.86 11.99 18.27
N LYS A 182 -25.02 13.05 19.06
CA LYS A 182 -24.25 14.30 18.97
C LYS A 182 -23.01 14.25 19.87
N ASP A 183 -22.10 13.34 19.58
CA ASP A 183 -20.85 13.21 20.33
C ASP A 183 -19.84 14.31 19.92
N GLU A 184 -20.06 15.52 20.42
CA GLU A 184 -19.23 16.69 20.11
C GLU A 184 -17.76 16.48 20.45
N LYS A 185 -17.46 15.70 21.50
CA LYS A 185 -16.09 15.41 21.91
C LYS A 185 -15.39 14.54 20.85
N LEU A 186 -16.03 13.46 20.41
CA LEU A 186 -15.50 12.60 19.35
C LEU A 186 -15.28 13.39 18.05
N PHE A 187 -16.23 14.26 17.67
CA PHE A 187 -16.10 15.06 16.44
C PHE A 187 -15.00 16.12 16.53
N ALA A 188 -14.71 16.64 17.72
CA ALA A 188 -13.62 17.58 17.94
C ALA A 188 -12.26 16.85 17.93
N GLU A 189 -12.17 15.69 18.57
CA GLU A 189 -10.99 14.83 18.59
C GLU A 189 -10.61 14.36 17.18
N MET A 190 -11.58 13.85 16.42
CA MET A 190 -11.37 13.42 15.03
C MET A 190 -10.85 14.58 14.16
N GLU A 191 -11.48 15.75 14.24
CA GLU A 191 -11.06 16.92 13.45
C GLU A 191 -9.66 17.40 13.86
N LEU A 192 -9.33 17.37 15.15
CA LEU A 192 -8.02 17.73 15.66
C LEU A 192 -6.93 16.81 15.10
N GLU A 193 -7.13 15.49 15.12
CA GLU A 193 -6.16 14.53 14.59
C GLU A 193 -5.99 14.66 13.07
N VAL A 194 -7.09 14.87 12.31
CA VAL A 194 -7.01 15.11 10.84
C VAL A 194 -6.18 16.36 10.55
N ARG A 195 -6.48 17.49 11.19
CA ARG A 195 -5.71 18.73 11.01
C ARG A 195 -4.26 18.58 11.46
N GLY A 196 -4.06 17.84 12.55
CA GLY A 196 -2.73 17.50 13.07
C GLY A 196 -1.90 16.67 12.09
N MET A 197 -2.51 15.80 11.30
CA MET A 197 -1.82 15.04 10.25
C MET A 197 -1.43 15.92 9.07
N ILE A 198 -2.32 16.79 8.60
CA ILE A 198 -2.03 17.77 7.53
C ILE A 198 -0.77 18.59 7.87
N HIS A 199 -0.68 19.07 9.10
CA HIS A 199 0.48 19.83 9.57
C HIS A 199 1.76 18.98 9.58
N LYS A 200 1.72 17.77 10.15
CA LYS A 200 2.87 16.85 10.15
C LYS A 200 3.33 16.52 8.74
N GLU A 201 2.41 16.34 7.80
CA GLU A 201 2.74 16.08 6.42
C GLU A 201 3.40 17.28 5.74
N ASN A 202 2.83 18.48 5.93
CA ASN A 202 3.35 19.71 5.32
C ASN A 202 4.73 20.09 5.82
N GLU A 203 4.93 20.04 7.14
CA GLU A 203 6.12 20.58 7.79
C GLU A 203 7.23 19.54 8.02
N ILE A 204 6.89 18.25 8.06
CA ILE A 204 7.84 17.18 8.38
C ILE A 204 7.97 16.20 7.20
N LEU A 205 6.88 15.54 6.80
CA LEU A 205 6.96 14.48 5.80
C LEU A 205 7.44 14.99 4.44
N LYS A 206 6.86 16.08 3.94
CA LYS A 206 7.16 16.58 2.60
C LYS A 206 8.63 17.01 2.43
N PRO A 207 9.23 17.78 3.35
CA PRO A 207 10.67 18.03 3.32
C PRO A 207 11.49 16.74 3.33
N MET A 208 11.14 15.78 4.18
CA MET A 208 11.84 14.48 4.22
C MET A 208 11.73 13.72 2.90
N LEU A 209 10.58 13.78 2.22
CA LEU A 209 10.41 13.15 0.92
C LEU A 209 11.27 13.83 -0.17
N VAL A 210 11.35 15.16 -0.17
CA VAL A 210 12.22 15.91 -1.10
C VAL A 210 13.68 15.51 -0.93
N ASP A 211 14.13 15.36 0.32
CA ASP A 211 15.53 15.07 0.63
C ASP A 211 15.91 13.60 0.36
N ASN A 212 14.93 12.70 0.27
CA ASN A 212 15.17 11.24 0.24
C ASN A 212 14.66 10.52 -1.01
N LEU A 213 13.77 11.11 -1.82
CA LEU A 213 13.30 10.48 -3.05
C LEU A 213 14.02 11.08 -4.25
N THR A 214 14.50 10.20 -5.13
CA THR A 214 15.08 10.59 -6.42
C THR A 214 13.97 10.86 -7.43
N GLU A 215 14.32 11.53 -8.54
CA GLU A 215 13.38 11.79 -9.64
C GLU A 215 12.80 10.49 -10.25
N ASP A 216 13.58 9.41 -10.30
CA ASP A 216 13.09 8.11 -10.77
C ASP A 216 12.11 7.46 -9.77
N ASP A 217 12.34 7.64 -8.47
CA ASP A 217 11.38 7.18 -7.45
C ASP A 217 10.04 7.91 -7.61
N TRP A 218 10.09 9.24 -7.84
CA TRP A 218 8.90 10.05 -8.12
C TRP A 218 8.16 9.62 -9.40
N LYS A 219 8.87 9.12 -10.42
CA LYS A 219 8.25 8.55 -11.63
C LYS A 219 7.42 7.30 -11.31
N VAL A 220 7.95 6.40 -10.48
CA VAL A 220 7.20 5.23 -10.01
C VAL A 220 5.98 5.67 -9.19
N VAL A 221 6.16 6.61 -8.26
CA VAL A 221 5.05 7.15 -7.46
C VAL A 221 3.94 7.73 -8.36
N ALA A 222 4.29 8.49 -9.40
CA ALA A 222 3.30 9.05 -10.32
C ALA A 222 2.57 7.97 -11.12
N ALA A 223 3.30 6.99 -11.67
CA ALA A 223 2.73 5.92 -12.48
C ALA A 223 1.75 5.06 -11.68
N GLU A 224 2.07 4.81 -10.42
CA GLU A 224 1.29 3.93 -9.55
C GLU A 224 0.21 4.67 -8.74
N SER A 225 0.26 5.99 -8.62
CA SER A 225 -0.71 6.76 -7.82
C SER A 225 -2.16 6.57 -8.26
N ALA A 226 -2.41 6.36 -9.55
CA ALA A 226 -3.75 6.19 -10.11
C ALA A 226 -4.49 4.96 -9.56
N GLN A 227 -3.78 3.90 -9.14
CA GLN A 227 -4.39 2.66 -8.62
C GLN A 227 -5.02 2.85 -7.23
N TYR A 228 -4.49 3.79 -6.43
CA TYR A 228 -5.03 4.19 -5.13
C TYR A 228 -6.04 5.34 -5.27
N GLY A 229 -5.86 6.18 -6.29
CA GLY A 229 -6.70 7.34 -6.58
C GLY A 229 -6.31 8.59 -5.79
N TYR A 230 -7.10 9.64 -5.96
CA TYR A 230 -6.87 10.96 -5.38
C TYR A 230 -8.03 11.37 -4.45
N ALA A 231 -7.72 12.23 -3.49
CA ALA A 231 -8.63 12.73 -2.47
C ALA A 231 -8.58 14.26 -2.42
N PHE A 232 -9.74 14.92 -2.37
CA PHE A 232 -9.85 16.39 -2.28
C PHE A 232 -9.13 17.16 -3.41
N ALA A 233 -8.91 16.51 -4.55
CA ALA A 233 -8.23 17.06 -5.72
C ALA A 233 -9.20 17.61 -6.79
N ASP A 234 -10.51 17.48 -6.59
CA ASP A 234 -11.56 17.66 -7.62
C ASP A 234 -11.66 19.09 -8.20
N ALA A 235 -10.96 20.07 -7.65
CA ALA A 235 -11.01 21.48 -8.06
C ALA A 235 -9.63 22.10 -8.34
N ILE A 236 -8.57 21.29 -8.44
CA ILE A 236 -7.20 21.82 -8.44
C ILE A 236 -6.51 21.56 -9.77
N GLU A 237 -6.14 22.64 -10.45
CA GLU A 237 -5.29 22.61 -11.65
C GLU A 237 -3.94 21.96 -11.30
N GLY A 238 -3.63 20.83 -11.95
CA GLY A 238 -2.41 20.04 -11.69
C GLY A 238 -2.56 18.83 -10.78
N ALA A 239 -3.78 18.50 -10.30
CA ALA A 239 -4.06 17.40 -9.39
C ALA A 239 -4.97 16.31 -10.00
N SER A 240 -4.72 15.92 -11.24
CA SER A 240 -5.47 14.85 -11.92
C SER A 240 -4.57 13.72 -12.45
N PRO A 241 -5.13 12.51 -12.67
CA PRO A 241 -4.41 11.44 -13.39
C PRO A 241 -3.87 11.90 -14.77
N SER A 242 -4.57 12.82 -15.44
CA SER A 242 -4.13 13.40 -16.70
C SER A 242 -2.88 14.28 -16.56
N ASP A 243 -2.77 15.03 -15.47
CA ASP A 243 -1.59 15.88 -15.21
C ASP A 243 -0.37 15.01 -14.88
N ALA A 244 -0.56 13.95 -14.09
CA ALA A 244 0.49 12.96 -13.81
C ALA A 244 0.96 12.24 -15.10
N ALA A 245 0.02 11.86 -15.97
CA ALA A 245 0.35 11.24 -17.26
C ALA A 245 1.05 12.21 -18.22
N ALA A 246 0.75 13.51 -18.16
CA ALA A 246 1.47 14.53 -18.92
C ALA A 246 2.91 14.71 -18.40
N TRP A 247 3.10 14.70 -17.08
CA TRP A 247 4.42 14.77 -16.45
C TRP A 247 5.30 13.57 -16.81
N LEU A 248 4.76 12.35 -16.73
CA LEU A 248 5.48 11.11 -17.11
C LEU A 248 5.93 11.07 -18.59
N LYS A 249 5.22 11.74 -19.49
CA LYS A 249 5.59 11.83 -20.92
C LYS A 249 6.77 12.76 -21.18
N GLY A 250 7.13 13.63 -20.22
CA GLY A 250 8.17 14.64 -20.37
C GLY A 250 9.60 14.09 -20.38
N GLU A 251 9.86 12.95 -19.73
CA GLU A 251 11.22 12.41 -19.59
C GLU A 251 11.23 10.87 -19.50
N GLN A 252 11.47 10.21 -20.65
CA GLN A 252 11.70 8.77 -20.70
C GLN A 252 13.09 8.43 -20.15
N GLY A 253 13.15 8.07 -18.87
CA GLY A 253 14.27 7.35 -18.27
C GLY A 253 13.84 5.93 -17.91
N GLN A 254 14.35 4.93 -18.64
CA GLN A 254 14.16 3.52 -18.31
C GLN A 254 14.95 3.18 -17.04
N LEU A 255 14.24 2.76 -15.99
CA LEU A 255 14.83 2.09 -14.85
C LEU A 255 15.35 0.71 -15.30
N SER A 256 16.67 0.58 -15.44
CA SER A 256 17.36 -0.71 -15.56
C SER A 256 18.42 -0.77 -14.48
N ARG A 257 18.21 -1.62 -13.47
CA ARG A 257 19.26 -2.00 -12.51
C ARG A 257 19.72 -3.40 -12.91
N THR A 258 21.02 -3.53 -13.20
CA THR A 258 21.58 -4.69 -13.90
C THR A 258 22.10 -5.77 -12.96
N GLY A 259 21.66 -7.00 -13.21
CA GLY A 259 22.37 -8.25 -12.93
C GLY A 259 22.13 -9.23 -14.08
N ASP A 260 23.20 -9.71 -14.73
CA ASP A 260 23.19 -10.52 -15.98
C ASP A 260 22.45 -11.90 -15.91
N LYS A 261 21.71 -12.19 -14.84
CA LYS A 261 21.05 -13.49 -14.59
C LYS A 261 19.61 -13.41 -14.09
N ASP A 262 19.07 -12.20 -13.94
CA ASP A 262 17.72 -12.00 -13.41
C ASP A 262 16.75 -11.74 -14.57
N PHE A 263 15.53 -12.29 -14.45
CA PHE A 263 14.43 -12.06 -15.35
C PHE A 263 13.67 -10.83 -14.87
N GLU A 264 13.71 -9.75 -15.64
CA GLU A 264 12.94 -8.53 -15.41
C GLU A 264 11.51 -8.70 -15.94
N LEU A 265 10.54 -8.39 -15.09
CA LEU A 265 9.11 -8.32 -15.39
C LEU A 265 8.62 -6.90 -15.09
N ALA A 266 7.47 -6.51 -15.65
CA ALA A 266 6.92 -5.17 -15.45
C ALA A 266 6.69 -4.81 -13.96
N SER A 267 6.46 -5.80 -13.09
CA SER A 267 6.16 -5.63 -11.66
C SER A 267 7.27 -6.11 -10.71
N GLY A 268 8.45 -6.45 -11.22
CA GLY A 268 9.57 -6.93 -10.40
C GLY A 268 10.53 -7.83 -11.14
N HIS A 269 11.42 -8.51 -10.42
CA HIS A 269 12.42 -9.40 -10.99
C HIS A 269 12.55 -10.69 -10.18
N PHE A 270 12.98 -11.76 -10.86
CA PHE A 270 13.34 -13.03 -10.22
C PHE A 270 14.61 -13.58 -10.86
N ASN A 271 15.47 -14.25 -10.09
CA ASN A 271 16.40 -15.19 -10.70
C ASN A 271 15.71 -16.54 -11.01
N ALA A 272 16.33 -17.38 -11.83
CA ALA A 272 15.78 -18.69 -12.22
C ALA A 272 15.41 -19.59 -11.03
N ARG A 273 16.18 -19.52 -9.95
CA ARG A 273 15.98 -20.36 -8.77
C ARG A 273 14.77 -19.91 -7.94
N GLU A 274 14.56 -18.61 -7.82
CA GLU A 274 13.39 -18.02 -7.17
C GLU A 274 12.11 -18.31 -7.94
N LEU A 275 12.13 -18.15 -9.26
CA LEU A 275 10.99 -18.46 -10.12
C LEU A 275 10.57 -19.93 -10.01
N GLU A 276 11.53 -20.86 -10.08
CA GLU A 276 11.28 -22.29 -9.90
C GLU A 276 10.72 -22.60 -8.50
N ALA A 277 11.32 -22.04 -7.45
CA ALA A 277 10.88 -22.27 -6.07
C ALA A 277 9.46 -21.74 -5.83
N MET A 278 9.13 -20.56 -6.36
CA MET A 278 7.80 -19.96 -6.27
C MET A 278 6.75 -20.83 -6.97
N LEU A 279 6.99 -21.21 -8.23
CA LEU A 279 6.07 -22.05 -9.00
C LEU A 279 5.84 -23.43 -8.37
N ASN A 280 6.84 -23.98 -7.67
CA ASN A 280 6.74 -25.24 -6.94
C ASN A 280 6.05 -25.13 -5.57
N THR A 281 5.84 -23.90 -5.07
CA THR A 281 5.22 -23.62 -3.76
C THR A 281 3.73 -23.28 -3.88
N LEU A 282 3.26 -22.91 -5.08
CA LEU A 282 1.84 -22.61 -5.32
C LEU A 282 0.94 -23.81 -4.95
N PRO A 283 -0.28 -23.58 -4.47
CA PRO A 283 -1.18 -24.64 -3.99
C PRO A 283 -1.70 -25.58 -5.08
N GLY A 284 -1.49 -25.24 -6.37
CA GLY A 284 -1.86 -26.06 -7.51
C GLY A 284 -0.67 -26.49 -8.37
N ASP A 285 -0.82 -27.63 -9.04
CA ASP A 285 0.11 -28.12 -10.05
C ASP A 285 -0.06 -27.33 -11.34
N ILE A 286 1.03 -26.80 -11.89
CA ILE A 286 1.04 -26.06 -13.13
C ILE A 286 1.64 -26.93 -14.22
N THR A 287 1.04 -26.96 -15.41
CA THR A 287 1.67 -27.47 -16.64
C THR A 287 1.48 -26.45 -17.75
N TYR A 288 2.56 -26.01 -18.38
CA TYR A 288 2.53 -25.06 -19.50
C TYR A 288 2.83 -25.76 -20.82
N VAL A 289 1.97 -25.50 -21.81
CA VAL A 289 2.08 -25.95 -23.19
C VAL A 289 2.15 -24.71 -24.08
N ASN A 290 3.18 -24.61 -24.91
CA ASN A 290 3.37 -23.44 -25.76
C ASN A 290 2.45 -23.43 -27.00
N ALA A 291 2.54 -22.37 -27.80
CA ALA A 291 1.73 -22.18 -29.00
C ALA A 291 1.81 -23.34 -30.01
N GLU A 292 2.97 -24.01 -30.12
CA GLU A 292 3.16 -25.19 -30.98
C GLU A 292 2.53 -26.48 -30.41
N GLY A 293 1.91 -26.40 -29.24
CA GLY A 293 1.27 -27.53 -28.57
C GLY A 293 2.26 -28.48 -27.88
N LYS A 294 3.46 -28.00 -27.53
CA LYS A 294 4.49 -28.79 -26.83
C LYS A 294 4.53 -28.43 -25.34
N VAL A 295 4.60 -29.44 -24.48
CA VAL A 295 4.76 -29.23 -23.04
C VAL A 295 6.15 -28.64 -22.78
N GLN A 296 6.23 -27.46 -22.19
CA GLN A 296 7.51 -26.79 -21.89
C GLN A 296 7.88 -26.85 -20.42
N TYR A 297 6.90 -26.88 -19.53
CA TYR A 297 7.12 -26.80 -18.09
C TYR A 297 6.03 -27.53 -17.32
N PHE A 298 6.38 -28.07 -16.16
CA PHE A 298 5.43 -28.44 -15.12
C PHE A 298 6.02 -28.19 -13.73
N SER A 299 5.21 -27.84 -12.74
CA SER A 299 5.67 -27.67 -11.36
C SER A 299 5.94 -29.00 -10.66
N GLU A 300 6.99 -29.03 -9.84
CA GLU A 300 7.45 -30.16 -9.02
C GLU A 300 6.98 -30.01 -7.56
N GLY A 301 5.72 -29.59 -7.36
CA GLY A 301 5.13 -29.43 -6.03
C GLY A 301 5.13 -30.72 -5.20
N LYS A 302 5.10 -30.59 -3.86
CA LYS A 302 5.15 -31.74 -2.92
C LYS A 302 3.93 -32.67 -3.04
N HIS A 303 2.77 -32.12 -3.37
CA HIS A 303 1.49 -32.83 -3.37
C HIS A 303 0.82 -32.74 -4.75
N ARG A 304 1.37 -33.47 -5.72
CA ARG A 304 0.83 -33.48 -7.08
C ARG A 304 -0.39 -34.37 -7.20
N VAL A 305 -1.47 -33.84 -7.77
CA VAL A 305 -2.71 -34.57 -8.05
C VAL A 305 -2.51 -35.56 -9.19
N PHE A 306 -1.81 -35.11 -10.24
CA PHE A 306 -1.43 -35.97 -11.37
C PHE A 306 0.09 -36.01 -11.52
N PRO A 307 0.73 -37.19 -11.42
CA PRO A 307 2.17 -37.27 -11.61
C PRO A 307 2.56 -36.86 -13.03
N ARG A 308 3.66 -36.11 -13.14
CA ARG A 308 4.33 -35.77 -14.41
C ARG A 308 5.77 -36.27 -14.36
N THR A 309 6.24 -36.79 -15.49
CA THR A 309 7.63 -37.24 -15.68
C THR A 309 8.36 -36.27 -16.59
N ARG A 310 9.68 -36.09 -16.41
CA ARG A 310 10.49 -35.21 -17.27
C ARG A 310 10.47 -35.59 -18.75
N THR A 311 10.13 -36.83 -19.07
CA THR A 311 9.94 -37.31 -20.45
C THR A 311 8.77 -36.65 -21.18
N VAL A 312 7.90 -35.91 -20.48
CA VAL A 312 6.81 -35.16 -21.10
C VAL A 312 7.28 -33.84 -21.73
N ILE A 313 8.41 -33.30 -21.29
CA ILE A 313 8.94 -32.03 -21.80
C ILE A 313 9.28 -32.18 -23.29
N GLY A 314 8.77 -31.26 -24.11
CA GLY A 314 8.87 -31.24 -25.56
C GLY A 314 7.87 -32.14 -26.30
N ARG A 315 7.11 -32.98 -25.58
CA ARG A 315 6.09 -33.85 -26.18
C ARG A 315 4.86 -33.04 -26.58
N ARG A 316 4.18 -33.46 -27.66
CA ARG A 316 2.93 -32.80 -28.09
C ARG A 316 1.80 -33.14 -27.11
N VAL A 317 0.93 -32.17 -26.84
CA VAL A 317 -0.21 -32.33 -25.92
C VAL A 317 -1.14 -33.47 -26.33
N GLU A 318 -1.30 -33.69 -27.64
CA GLU A 318 -2.09 -34.77 -28.22
C GLU A 318 -1.58 -36.16 -27.84
N ASP A 319 -0.25 -36.33 -27.76
CA ASP A 319 0.36 -37.61 -27.39
C ASP A 319 0.28 -37.87 -25.88
N CYS A 320 0.04 -36.84 -25.08
CA CYS A 320 -0.01 -36.93 -23.62
C CYS A 320 -1.36 -37.44 -23.09
N HIS A 321 -2.36 -37.57 -23.95
CA HIS A 321 -3.73 -37.93 -23.56
C HIS A 321 -4.22 -39.24 -24.20
N PRO A 322 -4.99 -40.06 -23.48
CA PRO A 322 -5.63 -41.24 -24.05
C PRO A 322 -6.60 -40.89 -25.20
N PRO A 323 -6.78 -41.76 -26.21
CA PRO A 323 -7.65 -41.49 -27.37
C PRO A 323 -9.08 -41.07 -27.00
N LYS A 324 -9.63 -41.62 -25.91
CA LYS A 324 -10.99 -41.33 -25.42
C LYS A 324 -11.19 -39.87 -24.96
N SER A 325 -10.14 -39.17 -24.56
CA SER A 325 -10.19 -37.79 -24.05
C SER A 325 -9.52 -36.78 -24.98
N LEU A 326 -8.72 -37.24 -25.95
CA LEU A 326 -7.97 -36.40 -26.86
C LEU A 326 -8.83 -35.36 -27.59
N HIS A 327 -9.97 -35.76 -28.15
CA HIS A 327 -10.86 -34.84 -28.88
C HIS A 327 -11.35 -33.66 -28.02
N ARG A 328 -11.56 -33.87 -26.71
CA ARG A 328 -12.00 -32.80 -25.80
C ARG A 328 -10.86 -31.85 -25.49
N VAL A 329 -9.67 -32.39 -25.24
CA VAL A 329 -8.46 -31.59 -24.98
C VAL A 329 -8.12 -30.73 -26.19
N MET A 330 -8.18 -31.30 -27.39
CA MET A 330 -7.93 -30.54 -28.62
C MET A 330 -8.99 -29.47 -28.86
N ALA A 331 -10.27 -29.75 -28.60
CA ALA A 331 -11.32 -28.74 -28.70
C ALA A 331 -11.07 -27.53 -27.77
N VAL A 332 -10.57 -27.76 -26.55
CA VAL A 332 -10.19 -26.67 -25.63
C VAL A 332 -9.02 -25.88 -26.20
N VAL A 333 -7.94 -26.56 -26.61
CA VAL A 333 -6.75 -25.90 -27.18
C VAL A 333 -7.10 -25.08 -28.43
N ASP A 334 -7.94 -25.63 -29.31
CA ASP A 334 -8.36 -24.95 -30.54
C ASP A 334 -9.24 -23.73 -30.24
N SER A 335 -10.17 -23.83 -29.28
CA SER A 335 -10.99 -22.69 -28.85
C SER A 335 -10.15 -21.53 -28.29
N PHE A 336 -9.05 -21.85 -27.58
CA PHE A 336 -8.13 -20.83 -27.08
C PHE A 336 -7.31 -20.20 -28.20
N LYS A 337 -6.81 -21.01 -29.13
CA LYS A 337 -6.06 -20.52 -30.30
C LYS A 337 -6.89 -19.60 -31.18
N LEU A 338 -8.18 -19.91 -31.35
CA LEU A 338 -9.12 -19.11 -32.14
C LEU A 338 -9.64 -17.87 -31.40
N GLY A 339 -9.33 -17.70 -30.11
CA GLY A 339 -9.85 -16.59 -29.31
C GLY A 339 -11.33 -16.72 -28.94
N GLU A 340 -11.91 -17.92 -29.05
CA GLU A 340 -13.31 -18.17 -28.70
C GLU A 340 -13.51 -18.28 -27.18
N LYS A 341 -12.46 -18.71 -26.47
CA LYS A 341 -12.43 -18.83 -25.02
C LYS A 341 -11.05 -18.42 -24.48
N ASP A 342 -11.03 -17.96 -23.24
CA ASP A 342 -9.79 -17.72 -22.49
C ASP A 342 -9.62 -18.68 -21.31
N GLU A 343 -10.68 -19.37 -20.90
CA GLU A 343 -10.63 -20.35 -19.82
C GLU A 343 -11.59 -21.53 -20.05
N GLU A 344 -11.27 -22.67 -19.44
CA GLU A 344 -12.13 -23.85 -19.37
C GLU A 344 -11.85 -24.62 -18.08
N HIS A 345 -12.90 -25.14 -17.43
CA HIS A 345 -12.77 -25.75 -16.11
C HIS A 345 -13.47 -27.11 -16.02
N PHE A 346 -12.82 -28.04 -15.33
CA PHE A 346 -13.35 -29.38 -15.06
C PHE A 346 -13.16 -29.71 -13.59
N TRP A 347 -14.03 -30.56 -13.06
CA TRP A 347 -13.85 -31.12 -11.73
C TRP A 347 -14.03 -32.63 -11.74
N ILE A 348 -13.25 -33.30 -10.89
CA ILE A 348 -13.32 -34.74 -10.67
C ILE A 348 -13.58 -34.96 -9.19
N GLN A 349 -14.62 -35.72 -8.87
CA GLN A 349 -14.88 -36.20 -7.53
C GLN A 349 -14.54 -37.68 -7.47
N LYS A 350 -13.56 -38.03 -6.66
CA LYS A 350 -13.10 -39.41 -6.52
C LYS A 350 -12.44 -39.64 -5.17
N ASP A 351 -12.74 -40.76 -4.53
CA ASP A 351 -12.12 -41.20 -3.27
C ASP A 351 -12.16 -40.14 -2.15
N GLY A 352 -13.25 -39.35 -2.10
CA GLY A 352 -13.43 -38.28 -1.12
C GLY A 352 -12.68 -36.98 -1.44
N LEU A 353 -11.92 -36.94 -2.53
CA LEU A 353 -11.23 -35.74 -3.03
C LEU A 353 -12.09 -35.01 -4.05
N PHE A 354 -11.94 -33.68 -4.07
CA PHE A 354 -12.49 -32.79 -5.08
C PHE A 354 -11.35 -32.13 -5.82
N ILE A 355 -11.07 -32.63 -7.01
CA ILE A 355 -9.98 -32.14 -7.87
C ILE A 355 -10.57 -31.12 -8.84
N LEU A 356 -10.03 -29.92 -8.85
CA LEU A 356 -10.36 -28.84 -9.79
C LEU A 356 -9.22 -28.70 -10.81
N ILE A 357 -9.56 -28.79 -12.09
CA ILE A 357 -8.64 -28.66 -13.22
C ILE A 357 -9.08 -27.45 -14.03
N ARG A 358 -8.17 -26.50 -14.24
CA ARG A 358 -8.47 -25.23 -14.92
C ARG A 358 -7.45 -25.04 -16.03
N TYR A 359 -7.92 -24.68 -17.21
CA TYR A 359 -7.09 -24.34 -18.35
C TYR A 359 -7.27 -22.86 -18.65
N TYR A 360 -6.17 -22.16 -18.92
CA TYR A 360 -6.18 -20.75 -19.30
C TYR A 360 -5.37 -20.52 -20.57
N ALA A 361 -5.90 -19.74 -21.49
CA ALA A 361 -5.15 -19.24 -22.64
C ALA A 361 -4.09 -18.24 -22.15
N VAL A 362 -2.83 -18.45 -22.52
CA VAL A 362 -1.74 -17.51 -22.25
C VAL A 362 -1.61 -16.61 -23.46
N ARG A 363 -1.71 -15.30 -23.27
CA ARG A 363 -1.61 -14.29 -24.33
C ARG A 363 -0.64 -13.17 -23.93
N ASP A 364 -0.05 -12.49 -24.90
CA ASP A 364 0.71 -11.26 -24.66
C ASP A 364 -0.21 -10.02 -24.59
N GLU A 365 0.40 -8.84 -24.41
CA GLU A 365 -0.29 -7.54 -24.31
C GLU A 365 -1.09 -7.18 -25.58
N ASP A 366 -0.70 -7.70 -26.74
CA ASP A 366 -1.38 -7.53 -28.02
C ASP A 366 -2.50 -8.58 -28.24
N GLY A 367 -2.70 -9.49 -27.29
CA GLY A 367 -3.68 -10.57 -27.34
C GLY A 367 -3.25 -11.78 -28.17
N ALA A 368 -1.98 -11.86 -28.60
CA ALA A 368 -1.48 -12.99 -29.37
C ALA A 368 -1.37 -14.24 -28.50
N TYR A 369 -1.79 -15.39 -29.03
CA TYR A 369 -1.79 -16.66 -28.30
C TYR A 369 -0.36 -17.21 -28.13
N LEU A 370 0.09 -17.33 -26.88
CA LEU A 370 1.39 -17.87 -26.50
C LEU A 370 1.32 -19.35 -26.06
N GLY A 371 0.15 -19.84 -25.67
CA GLY A 371 0.00 -21.21 -25.19
C GLY A 371 -1.18 -21.42 -24.25
N VAL A 372 -1.14 -22.52 -23.51
CA VAL A 372 -2.14 -22.86 -22.49
C VAL A 372 -1.43 -23.26 -21.21
N VAL A 373 -1.95 -22.78 -20.08
CA VAL A 373 -1.55 -23.26 -18.75
C VAL A 373 -2.68 -24.10 -18.17
N GLU A 374 -2.35 -25.32 -17.74
CA GLU A 374 -3.19 -26.20 -16.93
C GLU A 374 -2.83 -25.98 -15.46
N VAL A 375 -3.83 -25.76 -14.62
CA VAL A 375 -3.72 -25.69 -13.16
C VAL A 375 -4.60 -26.77 -12.55
N THR A 376 -4.00 -27.69 -11.79
CA THR A 376 -4.73 -28.74 -11.06
C THR A 376 -4.59 -28.56 -9.55
N GLU A 377 -5.69 -28.59 -8.83
CA GLU A 377 -5.71 -28.38 -7.37
C GLU A 377 -6.68 -29.35 -6.69
N GLU A 378 -6.29 -29.88 -5.53
CA GLU A 378 -7.18 -30.62 -4.63
C GLU A 378 -7.82 -29.61 -3.66
N ILE A 379 -9.12 -29.36 -3.80
CA ILE A 379 -9.81 -28.26 -3.11
C ILE A 379 -10.80 -28.73 -2.04
N SER A 380 -10.72 -29.99 -1.58
CA SER A 380 -11.64 -30.49 -0.54
C SER A 380 -11.53 -29.70 0.76
N GLY A 381 -10.33 -29.21 1.09
CA GLY A 381 -10.12 -28.31 2.23
C GLY A 381 -10.86 -26.99 2.05
N LEU A 382 -10.73 -26.37 0.86
CA LEU A 382 -11.38 -25.10 0.54
C LEU A 382 -12.91 -25.21 0.58
N ARG A 383 -13.48 -26.34 0.13
CA ARG A 383 -14.93 -26.58 0.18
C ARG A 383 -15.51 -26.68 1.59
N LYS A 384 -14.68 -26.82 2.63
CA LYS A 384 -15.09 -26.92 4.04
C LYS A 384 -14.94 -25.61 4.79
N LEU A 385 -14.38 -24.57 4.16
CA LEU A 385 -14.21 -23.27 4.82
C LEU A 385 -15.58 -22.63 5.06
N GLU A 386 -15.80 -22.17 6.28
CA GLU A 386 -17.00 -21.45 6.72
C GLU A 386 -16.57 -20.27 7.60
N GLY A 387 -17.40 -19.22 7.68
CA GLY A 387 -17.11 -18.04 8.49
C GLY A 387 -15.96 -17.18 7.93
N SER A 388 -15.16 -16.57 8.82
CA SER A 388 -14.02 -15.72 8.47
C SER A 388 -12.87 -15.95 9.45
N LYS A 389 -11.64 -16.04 8.93
CA LYS A 389 -10.40 -16.11 9.71
C LYS A 389 -9.48 -14.97 9.23
N THR A 390 -9.42 -13.89 10.01
CA THR A 390 -8.73 -12.64 9.63
C THR A 390 -7.35 -12.48 10.28
N LEU A 391 -7.01 -13.33 11.23
CA LEU A 391 -5.73 -13.32 11.97
C LEU A 391 -5.21 -14.75 12.13
N LEU A 392 -3.91 -14.89 12.41
CA LEU A 392 -3.32 -16.16 12.85
C LEU A 392 -3.93 -16.55 14.21
N GLU A 393 -4.40 -17.78 14.32
CA GLU A 393 -4.64 -18.38 15.64
C GLU A 393 -3.26 -18.75 16.20
N GLY A 394 -2.76 -17.96 17.15
CA GLY A 394 -1.54 -18.23 17.89
C GLY A 394 -1.85 -18.27 19.38
N GLU A 395 -1.34 -19.30 20.05
CA GLU A 395 -1.41 -19.50 21.50
C GLU A 395 -0.97 -18.23 22.25
N VAL A 396 -1.73 -17.94 23.30
CA VAL A 396 -1.56 -16.83 24.26
C VAL A 396 -0.16 -16.78 24.86
#